data_AF-A0A2W2G413-F1
#
_entry.id   AF-A0A2W2G413-F1
#
_cell.length_a   1.000
_cell.length_b   1.000
_cell.length_c   1.000
_cell.angle_alpha   90.00
_cell.angle_beta   90.00
_cell.angle_gamma   90.00
#
_symmetry.space_group_name_H-M   'P 1'
#
loop_
_entity.id
_entity.type
_entity.pdbx_description
1 polymer ?
#
loop_
_entity_poly.entity_id
_entity_poly.type
_entity_poly.pdbx_seq_one_letter_code
_entity_poly.pdbx_strand_id
1 'polypeptide(L)'
;MPLALRIAAERAVSRPMMLLTELIDDLKDDSLLWETLSLSDDSASEAVRTVFAWSYRALPEDAARTFRLLGVNPGADVGLTAAAALAGAPVRVTRHALDLLVGAFMVEVPTPGRFRLHDLLKAYAVAEAQATDPRPTASAAIRRLAAWYALTLEQAVKWLAPGDEIRLSIQETEVPAPLQFANSLAAYEWFEVERGNIVATARAALEREEFDSAWCLAMAASPIHMHYFTFDDWALLGEVAVTAARALDDPARHASALTNRGRYLFRRRSLTEARDEFHNALLIREDLGDARAVCESLNLLGLVCLRTRELDDAASYFQRAATGFSELADLRWESLALSNLAEAHLEADAAERALAILSPLPEVFARLNDPAMRGNSLWLIAWARRLSGDLAAAASAINGALGIAEEDGNRMQEGFWQIEAARVHLASGALEKAMECCVVAASLQRQIGDTSREAMALDCTGEVHQALRNFEEAAAFHLQALRMHEAVGDKWLAALALRNLVDCEIGLGRPVEARSLAVRGLELLAAFTDLRAAEARRHFESLAAT
;
A
#
# COMPACT_ATOMS: atom_id res chain seq x y z
N MET A 1 -38.15 31.57 -0.59
CA MET A 1 -39.00 30.51 0.02
C MET A 1 -38.24 29.20 -0.16
N PRO A 2 -38.03 28.39 0.90
CA PRO A 2 -37.27 27.14 0.82
C PRO A 2 -37.87 26.16 -0.21
N LEU A 3 -37.01 25.40 -0.90
CA LEU A 3 -37.36 24.46 -1.98
C LEU A 3 -38.49 23.49 -1.59
N ALA A 4 -38.37 22.87 -0.41
CA ALA A 4 -39.37 21.97 0.15
C ALA A 4 -40.74 22.65 0.34
N LEU A 5 -40.76 23.92 0.75
CA LEU A 5 -42.00 24.69 0.93
C LEU A 5 -42.66 25.06 -0.41
N ARG A 6 -41.90 25.20 -1.50
CA ARG A 6 -42.45 25.43 -2.84
C ARG A 6 -43.02 24.15 -3.45
N ILE A 7 -42.31 23.03 -3.33
CA ILE A 7 -42.77 21.71 -3.80
C ILE A 7 -44.03 21.27 -3.03
N ALA A 8 -44.05 21.50 -1.71
CA ALA A 8 -45.25 21.26 -0.89
C ALA A 8 -46.43 22.12 -1.34
N ALA A 9 -46.20 23.40 -1.67
CA ALA A 9 -47.24 24.30 -2.16
C ALA A 9 -47.77 23.87 -3.54
N GLU A 10 -46.89 23.43 -4.45
CA GLU A 10 -47.28 23.01 -5.80
C GLU A 10 -48.05 21.67 -5.79
N ARG A 11 -47.69 20.73 -4.90
CA ARG A 11 -48.47 19.50 -4.67
C ARG A 11 -49.83 19.76 -4.02
N ALA A 12 -49.89 20.70 -3.07
CA ALA A 12 -51.17 21.11 -2.48
C ALA A 12 -52.11 21.74 -3.53
N VAL A 13 -51.56 22.46 -4.51
CA VAL A 13 -52.33 23.06 -5.62
C VAL A 13 -52.78 22.01 -6.63
N SER A 14 -51.97 20.98 -6.93
CA SER A 14 -52.33 19.93 -7.89
C SER A 14 -53.27 18.85 -7.34
N ARG A 15 -53.45 18.76 -6.00
CA ARG A 15 -54.34 17.78 -5.34
C ARG A 15 -55.25 18.45 -4.29
N PRO A 16 -56.25 19.24 -4.71
CA PRO A 16 -57.04 20.09 -3.80
C PRO A 16 -57.93 19.33 -2.80
N MET A 17 -58.09 18.01 -2.94
CA MET A 17 -58.89 17.16 -2.05
C MET A 17 -58.04 16.38 -1.02
N MET A 18 -56.71 16.50 -1.07
CA MET A 18 -55.79 15.81 -0.16
C MET A 18 -55.80 16.50 1.21
N LEU A 19 -55.83 15.72 2.29
CA LEU A 19 -55.79 16.29 3.64
C LEU A 19 -54.37 16.77 3.95
N LEU A 20 -54.26 17.92 4.63
CA LEU A 20 -52.98 18.51 5.00
C LEU A 20 -52.13 17.56 5.86
N THR A 21 -52.77 16.68 6.64
CA THR A 21 -52.10 15.65 7.44
C THR A 21 -51.45 14.57 6.59
N GLU A 22 -52.10 14.15 5.48
CA GLU A 22 -51.52 13.19 4.54
C GLU A 22 -50.35 13.80 3.78
N LEU A 23 -50.43 15.09 3.40
CA LEU A 23 -49.31 15.79 2.77
C LEU A 23 -48.11 15.93 3.71
N ILE A 24 -48.36 16.16 5.01
CA ILE A 24 -47.33 16.22 6.04
C ILE A 24 -46.68 14.85 6.26
N ASP A 25 -47.46 13.77 6.23
CA ASP A 25 -46.93 12.41 6.39
C ASP A 25 -46.14 11.95 5.14
N ASP A 26 -46.59 12.29 3.93
CA ASP A 26 -45.85 12.10 2.67
C ASP A 26 -44.51 12.87 2.62
N LEU A 27 -44.44 14.04 3.28
CA LEU A 27 -43.23 14.87 3.34
C LEU A 27 -42.27 14.47 4.46
N LYS A 28 -42.72 13.69 5.44
CA LYS A 28 -41.87 13.20 6.55
C LYS A 28 -41.06 11.97 6.15
N ASP A 29 -41.48 11.26 5.11
CA ASP A 29 -40.75 10.11 4.56
C ASP A 29 -39.75 10.61 3.48
N ASP A 30 -38.72 11.34 3.94
CA ASP A 30 -37.75 12.04 3.08
C ASP A 30 -37.15 11.14 1.99
N SER A 31 -36.87 9.86 2.27
CA SER A 31 -36.25 8.93 1.31
C SER A 31 -37.17 8.54 0.13
N LEU A 32 -38.48 8.43 0.35
CA LEU A 32 -39.44 8.05 -0.70
C LEU A 32 -39.76 9.23 -1.64
N LEU A 33 -39.75 10.46 -1.12
CA LEU A 33 -39.97 11.66 -1.94
C LEU A 33 -38.89 11.80 -3.03
N TRP A 34 -37.63 11.51 -2.69
CA TRP A 34 -36.48 11.66 -3.59
C TRP A 34 -36.32 10.50 -4.58
N GLU A 35 -36.61 9.25 -4.18
CA GLU A 35 -36.65 8.11 -5.10
C GLU A 35 -37.79 8.22 -6.12
N THR A 36 -38.93 8.77 -5.73
CA THR A 36 -40.07 8.94 -6.64
C THR A 36 -39.84 10.06 -7.67
N LEU A 37 -38.99 11.05 -7.35
CA LEU A 37 -38.61 12.15 -8.27
C LEU A 37 -37.56 11.73 -9.31
N SER A 38 -36.83 10.63 -9.08
CA SER A 38 -35.78 10.16 -9.99
C SER A 38 -36.24 9.08 -10.96
N LEU A 39 -37.37 8.40 -10.70
CA LEU A 39 -37.68 7.13 -11.37
C LEU A 39 -38.82 7.14 -12.42
N SER A 40 -39.69 8.14 -12.56
CA SER A 40 -40.91 7.86 -13.36
C SER A 40 -41.73 8.97 -14.02
N ASP A 41 -41.25 10.21 -14.22
CA ASP A 41 -41.99 11.16 -15.09
C ASP A 41 -41.11 12.28 -15.68
N ASP A 42 -41.14 12.47 -17.01
CA ASP A 42 -40.39 13.52 -17.72
C ASP A 42 -40.76 14.92 -17.19
N SER A 43 -42.02 15.09 -16.74
CA SER A 43 -42.53 16.34 -16.18
C SER A 43 -41.94 16.69 -14.80
N ALA A 44 -41.70 15.70 -13.94
CA ALA A 44 -41.14 15.90 -12.60
C ALA A 44 -39.63 16.21 -12.66
N SER A 45 -38.92 15.55 -13.58
CA SER A 45 -37.51 15.85 -13.87
C SER A 45 -37.34 17.28 -14.41
N GLU A 46 -38.25 17.73 -15.28
CA GLU A 46 -38.26 19.10 -15.82
C GLU A 46 -38.56 20.16 -14.74
N ALA A 47 -39.47 19.87 -13.80
CA ALA A 47 -39.75 20.75 -12.66
C ALA A 47 -38.52 20.91 -11.75
N VAL A 48 -37.85 19.80 -11.39
CA VAL A 48 -36.61 19.84 -10.57
C VAL A 48 -35.50 20.63 -11.28
N ARG A 49 -35.29 20.39 -12.58
CA ARG A 49 -34.32 21.16 -13.39
C ARG A 49 -34.67 22.64 -13.46
N THR A 50 -35.94 23.00 -13.57
CA THR A 50 -36.39 24.40 -13.58
C THR A 50 -36.03 25.10 -12.27
N VAL A 51 -36.20 24.43 -11.14
CA VAL A 51 -35.87 25.02 -9.85
C VAL A 51 -34.36 25.17 -9.66
N PHE A 52 -33.55 24.18 -10.07
CA PHE A 52 -32.10 24.32 -10.09
C PHE A 52 -31.66 25.49 -10.99
N ALA A 53 -32.29 25.65 -12.16
CA ALA A 53 -31.99 26.76 -13.07
C ALA A 53 -32.27 28.13 -12.46
N TRP A 54 -33.30 28.28 -11.62
CA TRP A 54 -33.55 29.55 -10.91
C TRP A 54 -32.50 29.84 -9.85
N SER A 55 -32.17 28.85 -9.02
CA SER A 55 -31.10 29.01 -8.01
C SER A 55 -29.77 29.30 -8.68
N TYR A 56 -29.47 28.61 -9.78
CA TYR A 56 -28.25 28.79 -10.56
C TYR A 56 -28.14 30.18 -11.20
N ARG A 57 -29.19 30.66 -11.87
CA ARG A 57 -29.21 32.00 -12.49
C ARG A 57 -29.12 33.15 -11.49
N ALA A 58 -29.43 32.91 -10.22
CA ALA A 58 -29.30 33.90 -9.15
C ALA A 58 -27.87 33.96 -8.57
N LEU A 59 -26.98 33.03 -8.93
CA LEU A 59 -25.60 33.02 -8.45
C LEU A 59 -24.78 34.12 -9.14
N PRO A 60 -23.86 34.79 -8.42
CA PRO A 60 -22.79 35.55 -9.04
C PRO A 60 -21.93 34.64 -9.94
N GLU A 61 -21.33 35.20 -10.99
CA GLU A 61 -20.59 34.42 -12.00
C GLU A 61 -19.49 33.53 -11.38
N ASP A 62 -18.76 34.02 -10.38
CA ASP A 62 -17.73 33.23 -9.69
C ASP A 62 -18.30 31.98 -9.01
N ALA A 63 -19.47 32.09 -8.36
CA ALA A 63 -20.15 30.96 -7.72
C ALA A 63 -20.78 30.02 -8.76
N ALA A 64 -21.36 30.56 -9.83
CA ALA A 64 -21.89 29.77 -10.94
C ALA A 64 -20.78 28.96 -11.64
N ARG A 65 -19.60 29.56 -11.86
CA ARG A 65 -18.42 28.89 -12.40
C ARG A 65 -17.89 27.82 -11.45
N THR A 66 -17.76 28.11 -10.14
CA THR A 66 -17.37 27.10 -9.15
C THR A 66 -18.34 25.92 -9.12
N PHE A 67 -19.65 26.16 -9.20
CA PHE A 67 -20.65 25.10 -9.25
C PHE A 67 -20.47 24.18 -10.47
N ARG A 68 -20.31 24.76 -11.67
CA ARG A 68 -20.03 23.99 -12.90
C ARG A 68 -18.76 23.15 -12.77
N LEU A 69 -17.69 23.74 -12.21
CA LEU A 69 -16.41 23.04 -12.02
C LEU A 69 -16.49 21.94 -10.94
N LEU A 70 -17.26 22.12 -9.88
CA LEU A 70 -17.56 21.05 -8.91
C LEU A 70 -18.32 19.89 -9.56
N GLY A 71 -19.12 20.14 -10.59
CA GLY A 71 -19.74 19.08 -11.40
C GLY A 71 -18.71 18.18 -12.08
N VAL A 72 -17.53 18.72 -12.41
CA VAL A 72 -16.41 17.97 -13.01
C VAL A 72 -15.62 17.18 -11.97
N ASN A 73 -15.77 17.45 -10.66
CA ASN A 73 -15.08 16.71 -9.60
C ASN A 73 -15.45 15.22 -9.65
N PRO A 74 -14.48 14.32 -9.86
CA PRO A 74 -14.76 12.89 -9.94
C PRO A 74 -14.90 12.26 -8.54
N GLY A 75 -14.36 12.91 -7.50
CA GLY A 75 -14.47 12.47 -6.11
C GLY A 75 -15.91 12.50 -5.56
N ALA A 76 -16.11 11.78 -4.46
CA ALA A 76 -17.39 11.74 -3.74
C ALA A 76 -17.70 13.09 -3.06
N ASP A 77 -16.65 13.79 -2.65
CA ASP A 77 -16.68 15.13 -2.09
C ASP A 77 -15.32 15.81 -2.36
N VAL A 78 -15.14 17.04 -1.88
CA VAL A 78 -13.91 17.80 -2.10
C VAL A 78 -13.64 18.77 -0.95
N GLY A 79 -12.38 18.83 -0.52
CA GLY A 79 -11.91 19.81 0.46
C GLY A 79 -11.74 21.20 -0.15
N LEU A 80 -11.73 22.25 0.68
CA LEU A 80 -11.63 23.63 0.18
C LEU A 80 -10.42 23.90 -0.73
N THR A 81 -9.22 23.44 -0.37
CA THR A 81 -8.00 23.68 -1.15
C THR A 81 -7.99 22.90 -2.45
N ALA A 82 -8.50 21.66 -2.44
CA ALA A 82 -8.73 20.87 -3.65
C ALA A 82 -9.76 21.53 -4.57
N ALA A 83 -10.85 22.06 -4.02
CA ALA A 83 -11.86 22.82 -4.77
C ALA A 83 -11.25 24.08 -5.40
N ALA A 84 -10.32 24.75 -4.71
CA ALA A 84 -9.63 25.92 -5.23
C ALA A 84 -8.69 25.56 -6.39
N ALA A 85 -7.99 24.43 -6.30
CA ALA A 85 -7.19 23.89 -7.41
C ALA A 85 -8.06 23.58 -8.63
N LEU A 86 -9.16 22.83 -8.42
CA LEU A 86 -10.13 22.51 -9.46
C LEU A 86 -10.67 23.79 -10.14
N ALA A 87 -11.06 24.78 -9.33
CA ALA A 87 -11.59 26.06 -9.79
C ALA A 87 -10.56 26.94 -10.53
N GLY A 88 -9.26 26.70 -10.31
CA GLY A 88 -8.19 27.60 -10.76
C GLY A 88 -8.35 29.00 -10.17
N ALA A 89 -8.67 29.09 -8.88
CA ALA A 89 -8.95 30.34 -8.19
C ALA A 89 -8.31 30.38 -6.79
N PRO A 90 -7.96 31.57 -6.25
CA PRO A 90 -7.42 31.68 -4.90
C PRO A 90 -8.37 31.10 -3.85
N VAL A 91 -7.81 30.43 -2.83
CA VAL A 91 -8.57 29.77 -1.74
C VAL A 91 -9.64 30.67 -1.11
N ARG A 92 -9.36 31.97 -0.95
CA ARG A 92 -10.33 32.93 -0.40
C ARG A 92 -11.53 33.16 -1.31
N VAL A 93 -11.31 33.27 -2.62
CA VAL A 93 -12.38 33.44 -3.63
C VAL A 93 -13.23 32.18 -3.68
N THR A 94 -12.59 31.00 -3.74
CA THR A 94 -13.30 29.72 -3.75
C THR A 94 -14.11 29.50 -2.47
N ARG A 95 -13.59 29.88 -1.30
CA ARG A 95 -14.36 29.81 -0.04
C ARG A 95 -15.63 30.64 -0.12
N HIS A 96 -15.54 31.88 -0.58
CA HIS A 96 -16.71 32.74 -0.72
C HIS A 96 -17.74 32.17 -1.70
N ALA A 97 -17.29 31.63 -2.85
CA ALA A 97 -18.16 30.96 -3.81
C ALA A 97 -18.86 29.74 -3.18
N LEU A 98 -18.12 28.90 -2.44
CA LEU A 98 -18.69 27.75 -1.74
C LEU A 98 -19.71 28.15 -0.66
N ASP A 99 -19.44 29.20 0.12
CA ASP A 99 -20.37 29.70 1.12
C ASP A 99 -21.70 30.16 0.49
N LEU A 100 -21.64 30.82 -0.69
CA LEU A 100 -22.82 31.20 -1.46
C LEU A 100 -23.57 29.99 -2.00
N LEU A 101 -22.86 28.96 -2.49
CA LEU A 101 -23.46 27.74 -2.98
C LEU A 101 -24.15 26.93 -1.87
N VAL A 102 -23.54 26.86 -0.69
CA VAL A 102 -24.13 26.25 0.50
C VAL A 102 -25.38 27.03 0.93
N GLY A 103 -25.30 28.37 1.00
CA GLY A 103 -26.46 29.22 1.31
C GLY A 103 -27.60 29.13 0.30
N ALA A 104 -27.29 28.80 -0.96
CA ALA A 104 -28.26 28.54 -2.03
C ALA A 104 -28.73 27.08 -2.09
N PHE A 105 -28.29 26.21 -1.18
CA PHE A 105 -28.54 24.75 -1.19
C PHE A 105 -28.11 24.05 -2.49
N MET A 106 -27.09 24.60 -3.15
CA MET A 106 -26.51 24.04 -4.37
C MET A 106 -25.35 23.08 -4.07
N VAL A 107 -24.81 23.12 -2.84
CA VAL A 107 -23.72 22.26 -2.35
C VAL A 107 -24.03 21.86 -0.90
N GLU A 108 -23.76 20.60 -0.57
CA GLU A 108 -23.88 20.04 0.78
C GLU A 108 -22.54 20.07 1.52
N VAL A 109 -22.61 20.12 2.85
CA VAL A 109 -21.45 20.04 3.75
C VAL A 109 -21.60 18.79 4.62
N PRO A 110 -21.18 17.60 4.15
CA PRO A 110 -21.36 16.34 4.90
C PRO A 110 -20.58 16.34 6.21
N THR A 111 -19.38 16.93 6.20
CA THR A 111 -18.57 17.19 7.39
C THR A 111 -17.93 18.57 7.27
N PRO A 112 -17.55 19.22 8.39
CA PRO A 112 -16.96 20.55 8.36
C PRO A 112 -15.77 20.65 7.41
N GLY A 113 -15.87 21.51 6.39
CA GLY A 113 -14.81 21.75 5.41
C GLY A 113 -14.78 20.81 4.20
N ARG A 114 -15.72 19.86 4.10
CA ARG A 114 -15.95 19.03 2.91
C ARG A 114 -17.20 19.50 2.17
N PHE A 115 -17.13 19.49 0.85
CA PHE A 115 -18.21 19.97 -0.02
C PHE A 115 -18.62 18.86 -0.99
N ARG A 116 -19.92 18.63 -1.13
CA ARG A 116 -20.47 17.60 -2.02
C ARG A 116 -21.61 18.16 -2.85
N LEU A 117 -21.67 17.77 -4.13
CA LEU A 117 -22.88 17.92 -4.93
C LEU A 117 -23.72 16.66 -4.79
N HIS A 118 -25.00 16.82 -4.44
CA HIS A 118 -25.97 15.73 -4.55
C HIS A 118 -26.06 15.26 -6.02
N ASP A 119 -26.34 13.98 -6.27
CA ASP A 119 -26.25 13.38 -7.62
C ASP A 119 -27.03 14.15 -8.70
N LEU A 120 -28.24 14.61 -8.39
CA LEU A 120 -29.06 15.43 -9.29
C LEU A 120 -28.44 16.82 -9.57
N LEU A 121 -27.88 17.47 -8.54
CA LEU A 121 -27.17 18.75 -8.68
C LEU A 121 -25.85 18.56 -9.43
N LYS A 122 -25.16 17.43 -9.25
CA LYS A 122 -23.97 17.05 -10.00
C LYS A 122 -24.31 16.87 -11.49
N ALA A 123 -25.37 16.11 -11.80
CA ALA A 123 -25.86 15.95 -13.17
C ALA A 123 -26.23 17.30 -13.81
N TYR A 124 -26.91 18.17 -13.05
CA TYR A 124 -27.25 19.52 -13.50
C TYR A 124 -26.00 20.38 -13.73
N ALA A 125 -25.04 20.40 -12.80
CA ALA A 125 -23.77 21.12 -12.93
C ALA A 125 -22.96 20.66 -14.15
N VAL A 126 -22.91 19.35 -14.42
CA VAL A 126 -22.26 18.79 -15.61
C VAL A 126 -22.94 19.26 -16.89
N ALA A 127 -24.27 19.26 -16.94
CA ALA A 127 -25.01 19.74 -18.10
C ALA A 127 -24.76 21.23 -18.35
N GLU A 128 -24.77 22.07 -17.30
CA GLU A 128 -24.46 23.50 -17.40
C GLU A 128 -23.01 23.74 -17.81
N ALA A 129 -22.05 22.94 -17.31
CA ALA A 129 -20.65 22.98 -17.72
C ALA A 129 -20.50 22.65 -19.22
N GLN A 130 -21.20 21.64 -19.73
CA GLN A 130 -21.16 21.28 -21.15
C GLN A 130 -21.80 22.34 -22.05
N ALA A 131 -22.85 23.00 -21.58
CA ALA A 131 -23.53 24.05 -22.33
C ALA A 131 -22.76 25.38 -22.36
N THR A 132 -22.09 25.72 -21.26
CA THR A 132 -21.48 27.05 -21.05
C THR A 132 -19.98 27.06 -21.24
N ASP A 133 -19.27 26.02 -20.78
CA ASP A 133 -17.82 25.99 -20.76
C ASP A 133 -17.25 25.15 -21.92
N PRO A 134 -16.18 25.63 -22.58
CA PRO A 134 -15.46 24.82 -23.56
C PRO A 134 -14.93 23.51 -22.96
N ARG A 135 -14.89 22.43 -23.74
CA ARG A 135 -14.27 21.13 -23.33
C ARG A 135 -12.88 21.27 -22.67
N PRO A 136 -11.96 22.13 -23.16
CA PRO A 136 -10.68 22.37 -22.51
C PRO A 136 -10.75 22.87 -21.06
N THR A 137 -11.84 23.50 -20.64
CA THR A 137 -12.03 24.02 -19.28
C THR A 137 -12.08 22.90 -18.25
N ALA A 138 -12.85 21.85 -18.52
CA ALA A 138 -12.98 20.71 -17.62
C ALA A 138 -11.69 19.86 -17.60
N SER A 139 -11.01 19.73 -18.74
CA SER A 139 -9.66 19.14 -18.80
C SER A 139 -8.64 19.90 -17.96
N ALA A 140 -8.59 21.24 -18.08
CA ALA A 140 -7.72 22.08 -17.26
C ALA A 140 -8.06 22.00 -15.76
N ALA A 141 -9.34 21.86 -15.40
CA ALA A 141 -9.76 21.67 -14.02
C ALA A 141 -9.23 20.35 -13.44
N ILE A 142 -9.33 19.25 -14.20
CA ILE A 142 -8.79 17.95 -13.79
C ILE A 142 -7.25 17.97 -13.70
N ARG A 143 -6.54 18.61 -14.65
CA ARG A 143 -5.08 18.78 -14.55
C ARG A 143 -4.66 19.50 -13.27
N ARG A 144 -5.31 20.62 -12.94
CA ARG A 144 -5.04 21.36 -11.69
C ARG A 144 -5.36 20.54 -10.44
N LEU A 145 -6.48 19.82 -10.43
CA LEU A 145 -6.83 18.97 -9.31
C LEU A 145 -5.80 17.83 -9.13
N ALA A 146 -5.42 17.16 -10.21
CA ALA A 146 -4.42 16.10 -10.19
C ALA A 146 -3.04 16.60 -9.74
N ALA A 147 -2.61 17.75 -10.25
CA ALA A 147 -1.36 18.38 -9.85
C ALA A 147 -1.35 18.74 -8.36
N TRP A 148 -2.44 19.32 -7.84
CA TRP A 148 -2.53 19.66 -6.42
C TRP A 148 -2.49 18.41 -5.52
N TYR A 149 -3.19 17.33 -5.89
CA TYR A 149 -3.09 16.06 -5.16
C TYR A 149 -1.69 15.47 -5.23
N ALA A 150 -1.05 15.44 -6.40
CA ALA A 150 0.31 14.91 -6.55
C ALA A 150 1.33 15.71 -5.71
N LEU A 151 1.28 17.05 -5.73
CA LEU A 151 2.14 17.90 -4.91
C LEU A 151 1.88 17.74 -3.41
N THR A 152 0.62 17.50 -3.01
CA THR A 152 0.29 17.25 -1.60
C THR A 152 0.72 15.86 -1.15
N LEU A 153 0.62 14.84 -2.03
CA LEU A 153 1.18 13.52 -1.81
C LEU A 153 2.69 13.58 -1.62
N GLU A 154 3.43 14.39 -2.40
CA GLU A 154 4.86 14.60 -2.18
C GLU A 154 5.18 15.13 -0.78
N GLN A 155 4.30 15.96 -0.18
CA GLN A 155 4.48 16.40 1.21
C GLN A 155 4.13 15.29 2.22
N ALA A 156 3.13 14.46 1.92
CA ALA A 156 2.76 13.32 2.76
C ALA A 156 3.83 12.23 2.75
N VAL A 157 4.44 11.94 1.59
CA VAL A 157 5.52 10.94 1.42
C VAL A 157 6.69 11.22 2.37
N LYS A 158 7.07 12.48 2.59
CA LYS A 158 8.14 12.85 3.54
C LYS A 158 7.90 12.35 4.96
N TRP A 159 6.64 12.17 5.34
CA TRP A 159 6.25 11.69 6.67
C TRP A 159 5.87 10.21 6.71
N LEU A 160 5.35 9.69 5.60
CA LEU A 160 4.76 8.34 5.53
C LEU A 160 5.73 7.32 4.92
N ALA A 161 6.64 7.75 4.05
CA ALA A 161 7.60 6.91 3.34
C ALA A 161 8.93 7.68 3.14
N PRO A 162 9.59 8.13 4.23
CA PRO A 162 10.82 8.91 4.13
C PRO A 162 11.92 8.13 3.39
N GLY A 163 12.59 8.77 2.42
CA GLY A 163 13.64 8.14 1.60
C GLY A 163 13.15 7.38 0.37
N ASP A 164 11.83 7.23 0.19
CA ASP A 164 11.22 6.68 -1.02
C ASP A 164 10.63 7.80 -1.92
N GLU A 165 11.18 9.02 -1.86
CA GLU A 165 10.66 10.14 -2.65
C GLU A 165 10.84 9.93 -4.15
N ILE A 166 9.75 10.11 -4.92
CA ILE A 166 9.78 10.08 -6.38
C ILE A 166 9.79 11.52 -6.87
N ARG A 167 10.74 11.86 -7.74
CA ARG A 167 10.75 13.17 -8.41
C ARG A 167 9.87 13.11 -9.64
N LEU A 168 8.75 13.82 -9.60
CA LEU A 168 7.82 13.94 -10.71
C LEU A 168 7.93 15.32 -11.35
N SER A 169 7.82 15.38 -12.68
CA SER A 169 7.78 16.65 -13.41
C SER A 169 6.32 17.07 -13.59
N ILE A 170 5.77 17.76 -12.59
CA ILE A 170 4.39 18.26 -12.62
C ILE A 170 4.37 19.58 -13.39
N GLN A 171 3.69 19.60 -14.54
CA GLN A 171 3.66 20.75 -15.46
C GLN A 171 2.76 21.90 -14.96
N GLU A 172 1.65 21.55 -14.30
CA GLU A 172 0.66 22.51 -13.85
C GLU A 172 1.10 23.17 -12.54
N THR A 173 1.42 24.46 -12.60
CA THR A 173 1.99 25.21 -11.46
C THR A 173 1.03 26.24 -10.86
N GLU A 174 -0.06 26.57 -11.56
CA GLU A 174 -1.10 27.50 -11.08
C GLU A 174 -2.11 26.80 -10.16
N VAL A 175 -1.60 26.17 -9.10
CA VAL A 175 -2.40 25.51 -8.07
C VAL A 175 -2.13 26.14 -6.70
N PRO A 176 -3.08 26.06 -5.74
CA PRO A 176 -2.81 26.43 -4.36
C PRO A 176 -1.59 25.69 -3.80
N ALA A 177 -0.93 26.29 -2.80
CA ALA A 177 0.18 25.62 -2.13
C ALA A 177 -0.24 24.22 -1.61
N PRO A 178 0.60 23.18 -1.74
CA PRO A 178 0.32 21.86 -1.21
C PRO A 178 0.24 21.91 0.31
N LEU A 179 -0.54 20.99 0.91
CA LEU A 179 -0.66 20.94 2.36
C LEU A 179 0.69 20.61 3.01
N GLN A 180 0.91 21.19 4.19
CA GLN A 180 2.04 20.85 5.05
C GLN A 180 1.49 20.05 6.24
N PHE A 181 2.18 18.98 6.60
CA PHE A 181 1.80 18.11 7.70
C PHE A 181 2.72 18.34 8.90
N ALA A 182 2.13 18.34 10.10
CA ALA A 182 2.88 18.54 11.34
C ALA A 182 3.56 17.26 11.84
N ASN A 183 3.04 16.09 11.46
CA ASN A 183 3.53 14.76 11.85
C ASN A 183 2.96 13.67 10.92
N SER A 184 3.45 12.43 11.07
CA SER A 184 3.01 11.27 10.28
C SER A 184 1.54 10.91 10.47
N LEU A 185 0.97 11.07 11.67
CA LEU A 185 -0.45 10.79 11.90
C LEU A 185 -1.34 11.72 11.06
N ALA A 186 -1.05 13.03 11.06
CA ALA A 186 -1.81 14.00 10.28
C ALA A 186 -1.69 13.76 8.76
N ALA A 187 -0.53 13.32 8.27
CA ALA A 187 -0.33 12.94 6.88
C ALA A 187 -1.15 11.69 6.51
N TYR A 188 -1.17 10.68 7.40
CA TYR A 188 -1.92 9.44 7.20
C TYR A 188 -3.42 9.69 7.21
N GLU A 189 -3.94 10.42 8.21
CA GLU A 189 -5.37 10.77 8.30
C GLU A 189 -5.85 11.52 7.06
N TRP A 190 -5.05 12.44 6.53
CA TRP A 190 -5.36 13.13 5.28
C TRP A 190 -5.40 12.16 4.09
N PHE A 191 -4.38 11.29 3.96
CA PHE A 191 -4.33 10.32 2.88
C PHE A 191 -5.51 9.35 2.92
N GLU A 192 -5.87 8.84 4.09
CA GLU A 192 -7.02 7.94 4.26
C GLU A 192 -8.35 8.60 3.85
N VAL A 193 -8.53 9.89 4.15
CA VAL A 193 -9.72 10.64 3.74
C VAL A 193 -9.73 10.88 2.22
N GLU A 194 -8.57 11.14 1.61
CA GLU A 194 -8.49 11.54 0.20
C GLU A 194 -8.22 10.40 -0.79
N ARG A 195 -7.85 9.19 -0.35
CA ARG A 195 -7.44 8.09 -1.25
C ARG A 195 -8.47 7.79 -2.34
N GLY A 196 -9.76 7.80 -1.99
CA GLY A 196 -10.84 7.62 -2.95
C GLY A 196 -10.91 8.75 -3.98
N ASN A 197 -10.67 9.99 -3.56
CA ASN A 197 -10.64 11.16 -4.44
C ASN A 197 -9.41 11.17 -5.34
N ILE A 198 -8.26 10.70 -4.85
CA ILE A 198 -7.03 10.52 -5.63
C ILE A 198 -7.25 9.50 -6.75
N VAL A 199 -7.79 8.32 -6.43
CA VAL A 199 -8.11 7.27 -7.42
C VAL A 199 -9.11 7.80 -8.46
N ALA A 200 -10.19 8.44 -8.02
CA ALA A 200 -11.19 9.01 -8.90
C ALA A 200 -10.61 10.09 -9.82
N THR A 201 -9.71 10.94 -9.31
CA THR A 201 -9.05 12.00 -10.09
C THR A 201 -8.09 11.42 -11.12
N ALA A 202 -7.28 10.43 -10.76
CA ALA A 202 -6.36 9.78 -11.69
C ALA A 202 -7.09 9.10 -12.84
N ARG A 203 -8.21 8.42 -12.54
CA ARG A 203 -9.08 7.82 -13.56
C ARG A 203 -9.74 8.87 -14.45
N ALA A 204 -10.28 9.94 -13.89
CA ALA A 204 -10.87 11.02 -14.67
C ALA A 204 -9.85 11.74 -15.56
N ALA A 205 -8.60 11.87 -15.12
CA ALA A 205 -7.52 12.37 -15.97
C ALA A 205 -7.26 11.43 -17.16
N LEU A 206 -7.21 10.12 -16.91
CA LEU A 206 -7.02 9.11 -17.95
C LEU A 206 -8.16 9.09 -18.97
N GLU A 207 -9.42 9.11 -18.52
CA GLU A 207 -10.63 9.12 -19.37
C GLU A 207 -10.72 10.37 -20.25
N ARG A 208 -10.02 11.45 -19.86
CA ARG A 208 -9.96 12.73 -20.60
C ARG A 208 -8.68 12.88 -21.41
N GLU A 209 -7.89 11.83 -21.53
CA GLU A 209 -6.61 11.82 -22.27
C GLU A 209 -5.56 12.78 -21.69
N GLU A 210 -5.70 13.17 -20.43
CA GLU A 210 -4.71 13.97 -19.69
C GLU A 210 -3.62 13.04 -19.12
N PHE A 211 -2.96 12.30 -19.99
CA PHE A 211 -2.09 11.17 -19.64
C PHE A 211 -0.93 11.55 -18.72
N ASP A 212 -0.32 12.73 -18.89
CA ASP A 212 0.74 13.21 -18.00
C ASP A 212 0.25 13.37 -16.56
N SER A 213 -0.92 13.99 -16.37
CA SER A 213 -1.53 14.18 -15.05
C SER A 213 -1.98 12.87 -14.42
N ALA A 214 -2.57 11.97 -15.22
CA ALA A 214 -2.96 10.64 -14.75
C ALA A 214 -1.75 9.82 -14.26
N TRP A 215 -0.67 9.82 -15.05
CA TRP A 215 0.57 9.14 -14.70
C TRP A 215 1.23 9.73 -13.46
N CYS A 216 1.41 11.05 -13.40
CA CYS A 216 2.02 11.73 -12.26
C CYS A 216 1.27 11.47 -10.96
N LEU A 217 -0.06 11.60 -10.97
CA LEU A 217 -0.87 11.36 -9.77
C LEU A 217 -0.79 9.91 -9.29
N ALA A 218 -0.87 8.95 -10.22
CA ALA A 218 -0.76 7.54 -9.90
C ALA A 218 0.63 7.18 -9.30
N MET A 219 1.70 7.74 -9.87
CA MET A 219 3.06 7.51 -9.37
C MET A 219 3.32 8.22 -8.04
N ALA A 220 2.75 9.41 -7.80
CA ALA A 220 2.91 10.16 -6.55
C ALA A 220 2.41 9.40 -5.32
N ALA A 221 1.36 8.59 -5.47
CA ALA A 221 0.81 7.78 -4.38
C ALA A 221 1.62 6.51 -4.08
N SER A 222 2.46 6.05 -5.03
CA SER A 222 3.11 4.73 -4.95
C SER A 222 4.00 4.51 -3.71
N PRO A 223 4.76 5.49 -3.18
CA PRO A 223 5.57 5.25 -1.98
C PRO A 223 4.70 4.94 -0.76
N ILE A 224 3.57 5.64 -0.60
CA ILE A 224 2.65 5.43 0.52
C ILE A 224 2.03 4.03 0.45
N HIS A 225 1.59 3.59 -0.73
CA HIS A 225 1.00 2.26 -0.91
C HIS A 225 1.95 1.12 -0.54
N MET A 226 3.26 1.30 -0.71
CA MET A 226 4.27 0.30 -0.32
C MET A 226 4.21 -0.01 1.19
N HIS A 227 3.90 1.01 2.01
CA HIS A 227 3.97 0.93 3.48
C HIS A 227 2.60 0.72 4.15
N TYR A 228 1.49 1.20 3.56
CA TYR A 228 0.16 1.21 4.20
C TYR A 228 -0.89 0.24 3.59
N PHE A 229 -0.47 -0.67 2.71
CA PHE A 229 -1.26 -1.84 2.26
C PHE A 229 -2.67 -1.56 1.67
N THR A 230 -2.90 -0.41 1.06
CA THR A 230 -4.14 -0.08 0.33
C THR A 230 -4.15 -0.72 -1.07
N PHE A 231 -4.29 -2.06 -1.09
CA PHE A 231 -4.08 -2.87 -2.30
C PHE A 231 -5.02 -2.57 -3.47
N ASP A 232 -6.30 -2.31 -3.23
CA ASP A 232 -7.26 -2.06 -4.31
C ASP A 232 -6.98 -0.71 -5.00
N ASP A 233 -6.67 0.32 -4.21
CA ASP A 233 -6.28 1.63 -4.72
C ASP A 233 -4.96 1.54 -5.50
N TRP A 234 -3.97 0.80 -4.97
CA TRP A 234 -2.68 0.61 -5.65
C TRP A 234 -2.83 -0.14 -6.98
N ALA A 235 -3.69 -1.15 -7.03
CA ALA A 235 -3.99 -1.88 -8.26
C ALA A 235 -4.54 -0.95 -9.34
N LEU A 236 -5.57 -0.15 -8.98
CA LEU A 236 -6.23 0.77 -9.88
C LEU A 236 -5.27 1.85 -10.39
N LEU A 237 -4.48 2.45 -9.50
CA LEU A 237 -3.50 3.46 -9.88
C LEU A 237 -2.35 2.86 -10.71
N GLY A 238 -1.95 1.61 -10.44
CA GLY A 238 -0.97 0.89 -11.25
C GLY A 238 -1.43 0.75 -12.71
N GLU A 239 -2.69 0.36 -12.93
CA GLU A 239 -3.26 0.27 -14.28
C GLU A 239 -3.39 1.64 -14.96
N VAL A 240 -3.76 2.68 -14.20
CA VAL A 240 -3.77 4.06 -14.70
C VAL A 240 -2.38 4.47 -15.17
N ALA A 241 -1.34 4.23 -14.36
CA ALA A 241 0.03 4.58 -14.71
C ALA A 241 0.52 3.82 -15.96
N VAL A 242 0.27 2.51 -16.07
CA VAL A 242 0.68 1.72 -17.24
C VAL A 242 -0.03 2.20 -18.50
N THR A 243 -1.35 2.43 -18.42
CA THR A 243 -2.15 2.88 -19.57
C THR A 243 -1.72 4.28 -20.02
N ALA A 244 -1.54 5.21 -19.08
CA ALA A 244 -1.12 6.57 -19.37
C ALA A 244 0.30 6.61 -19.97
N ALA A 245 1.24 5.82 -19.43
CA ALA A 245 2.61 5.77 -19.96
C ALA A 245 2.67 5.25 -21.40
N ARG A 246 1.87 4.23 -21.73
CA ARG A 246 1.75 3.71 -23.10
C ARG A 246 1.17 4.75 -24.05
N ALA A 247 0.16 5.49 -23.62
CA ALA A 247 -0.46 6.53 -24.44
C ALA A 247 0.47 7.74 -24.68
N LEU A 248 1.38 8.02 -23.73
CA LEU A 248 2.41 9.05 -23.88
C LEU A 248 3.56 8.65 -24.81
N ASP A 249 3.66 7.36 -25.18
CA ASP A 249 4.80 6.78 -25.92
C ASP A 249 6.16 7.13 -25.26
N ASP A 250 6.18 7.09 -23.92
CA ASP A 250 7.37 7.36 -23.09
C ASP A 250 7.86 6.05 -22.44
N PRO A 251 8.92 5.42 -22.98
CA PRO A 251 9.43 4.14 -22.47
C PRO A 251 9.92 4.22 -21.03
N ALA A 252 10.51 5.34 -20.60
CA ALA A 252 11.02 5.48 -19.22
C ALA A 252 9.87 5.51 -18.21
N ARG A 253 8.78 6.23 -18.54
CA ARG A 253 7.54 6.21 -17.75
C ARG A 253 6.87 4.85 -17.77
N HIS A 254 6.91 4.13 -18.89
CA HIS A 254 6.34 2.79 -19.00
C HIS A 254 7.09 1.80 -18.09
N ALA A 255 8.43 1.78 -18.13
CA ALA A 255 9.24 0.95 -17.24
C ALA A 255 9.00 1.26 -15.75
N SER A 256 8.81 2.54 -15.41
CA SER A 256 8.50 2.97 -14.04
C SER A 256 7.11 2.53 -13.58
N ALA A 257 6.11 2.60 -14.47
CA ALA A 257 4.76 2.11 -14.20
C ALA A 257 4.71 0.59 -14.04
N LEU A 258 5.41 -0.16 -14.90
CA LEU A 258 5.56 -1.61 -14.77
C LEU A 258 6.25 -1.98 -13.45
N THR A 259 7.29 -1.24 -13.06
CA THR A 259 7.94 -1.41 -11.75
C THR A 259 6.96 -1.19 -10.59
N ASN A 260 6.13 -0.15 -10.66
CA ASN A 260 5.13 0.13 -9.64
C ASN A 260 4.10 -1.01 -9.52
N ARG A 261 3.57 -1.48 -10.66
CA ARG A 261 2.62 -2.62 -10.70
C ARG A 261 3.27 -3.94 -10.25
N GLY A 262 4.52 -4.18 -10.62
CA GLY A 262 5.30 -5.33 -10.16
C GLY A 262 5.51 -5.32 -8.65
N ARG A 263 5.77 -4.16 -8.03
CA ARG A 263 5.86 -4.02 -6.57
C ARG A 263 4.54 -4.37 -5.88
N TYR A 264 3.42 -3.89 -6.42
CA TYR A 264 2.09 -4.28 -5.96
C TYR A 264 1.87 -5.80 -6.00
N LEU A 265 2.15 -6.43 -7.15
CA LEU A 265 2.01 -7.88 -7.34
C LEU A 265 2.92 -8.66 -6.38
N PHE A 266 4.16 -8.21 -6.20
CA PHE A 266 5.09 -8.77 -5.23
C PHE A 266 4.54 -8.73 -3.81
N ARG A 267 3.96 -7.59 -3.39
CA ARG A 267 3.36 -7.42 -2.06
C ARG A 267 2.10 -8.27 -1.86
N ARG A 268 1.31 -8.51 -2.92
CA ARG A 268 0.18 -9.45 -2.91
C ARG A 268 0.59 -10.92 -3.10
N ARG A 269 1.89 -11.24 -3.13
CA ARG A 269 2.46 -12.58 -3.34
C ARG A 269 2.18 -13.21 -4.71
N SER A 270 1.76 -12.41 -5.70
CA SER A 270 1.71 -12.80 -7.12
C SER A 270 3.12 -12.73 -7.75
N LEU A 271 4.00 -13.63 -7.31
CA LEU A 271 5.44 -13.55 -7.59
C LEU A 271 5.80 -13.80 -9.06
N THR A 272 5.01 -14.60 -9.78
CA THR A 272 5.23 -14.86 -11.21
C THR A 272 4.91 -13.62 -12.04
N GLU A 273 3.75 -13.02 -11.83
CA GLU A 273 3.35 -11.80 -12.53
C GLU A 273 4.25 -10.62 -12.15
N ALA A 274 4.69 -10.53 -10.89
CA ALA A 274 5.67 -9.54 -10.47
C ALA A 274 7.01 -9.69 -11.22
N ARG A 275 7.47 -10.93 -11.44
CA ARG A 275 8.67 -11.23 -12.22
C ARG A 275 8.54 -10.70 -13.64
N ASP A 276 7.41 -10.97 -14.29
CA ASP A 276 7.16 -10.55 -15.67
C ASP A 276 7.17 -9.02 -15.79
N GLU A 277 6.53 -8.31 -14.86
CA GLU A 277 6.53 -6.84 -14.83
C GLU A 277 7.94 -6.26 -14.64
N PHE A 278 8.73 -6.81 -13.69
CA PHE A 278 10.10 -6.36 -13.46
C PHE A 278 11.03 -6.69 -14.64
N HIS A 279 10.83 -7.84 -15.28
CA HIS A 279 11.61 -8.23 -16.46
C HIS A 279 11.29 -7.33 -17.66
N ASN A 280 10.01 -7.04 -17.93
CA ASN A 280 9.63 -6.10 -18.98
C ASN A 280 10.19 -4.69 -18.72
N ALA A 281 10.17 -4.23 -17.47
CA ALA A 281 10.80 -2.96 -17.09
C ALA A 281 12.33 -2.97 -17.28
N LEU A 282 13.00 -4.08 -16.98
CA LEU A 282 14.44 -4.27 -17.21
C LEU A 282 14.79 -4.11 -18.70
N LEU A 283 14.08 -4.82 -19.59
CA LEU A 283 14.34 -4.76 -21.03
C LEU A 283 14.25 -3.33 -21.58
N ILE A 284 13.20 -2.59 -21.18
CA ILE A 284 13.03 -1.19 -21.60
C ILE A 284 14.19 -0.32 -21.09
N ARG A 285 14.65 -0.53 -19.85
CA ARG A 285 15.75 0.25 -19.26
C ARG A 285 17.11 -0.07 -19.90
N GLU A 286 17.32 -1.32 -20.29
CA GLU A 286 18.49 -1.74 -21.07
C GLU A 286 18.50 -1.07 -22.45
N ASP A 287 17.36 -1.05 -23.15
CA ASP A 287 17.22 -0.38 -24.45
C ASP A 287 17.45 1.14 -24.36
N LEU A 288 17.03 1.76 -23.24
CA LEU A 288 17.27 3.18 -22.97
C LEU A 288 18.71 3.49 -22.53
N GLY A 289 19.50 2.47 -22.16
CA GLY A 289 20.84 2.67 -21.59
C GLY A 289 20.84 3.30 -20.20
N ASP A 290 19.74 3.20 -19.43
CA ASP A 290 19.66 3.71 -18.06
C ASP A 290 20.30 2.71 -17.08
N ALA A 291 21.62 2.79 -16.95
CA ALA A 291 22.41 1.87 -16.13
C ALA A 291 21.94 1.82 -14.66
N ARG A 292 21.51 2.95 -14.10
CA ARG A 292 21.02 3.01 -12.71
C ARG A 292 19.71 2.24 -12.58
N ALA A 293 18.75 2.51 -13.46
CA ALA A 293 17.45 1.85 -13.42
C ALA A 293 17.54 0.35 -13.76
N VAL A 294 18.50 -0.05 -14.60
CA VAL A 294 18.84 -1.47 -14.81
C VAL A 294 19.23 -2.15 -13.50
N CYS A 295 20.11 -1.54 -12.70
CA CYS A 295 20.51 -2.09 -11.40
C CYS A 295 19.32 -2.22 -10.44
N GLU A 296 18.42 -1.24 -10.43
CA GLU A 296 17.18 -1.30 -9.63
C GLU A 296 16.27 -2.47 -10.06
N SER A 297 16.09 -2.67 -11.36
CA SER A 297 15.34 -3.82 -11.90
C SER A 297 15.97 -5.16 -11.52
N LEU A 298 17.30 -5.29 -11.61
CA LEU A 298 18.02 -6.49 -11.21
C LEU A 298 17.81 -6.79 -9.73
N ASN A 299 17.90 -5.77 -8.86
CA ASN A 299 17.62 -5.94 -7.43
C ASN A 299 16.17 -6.42 -7.17
N LEU A 300 15.18 -5.89 -7.90
CA LEU A 300 13.78 -6.33 -7.78
C LEU A 300 13.57 -7.77 -8.24
N LEU A 301 14.20 -8.18 -9.35
CA LEU A 301 14.19 -9.58 -9.81
C LEU A 301 14.87 -10.53 -8.80
N GLY A 302 15.97 -10.07 -8.18
CA GLY A 302 16.63 -10.79 -7.09
C GLY A 302 15.70 -11.03 -5.91
N LEU A 303 14.90 -10.02 -5.52
CA LEU A 303 13.91 -10.16 -4.44
C LEU A 303 12.82 -11.18 -4.79
N VAL A 304 12.38 -11.23 -6.06
CA VAL A 304 11.44 -12.26 -6.50
C VAL A 304 12.06 -13.65 -6.38
N CYS A 305 13.27 -13.83 -6.90
CA CYS A 305 14.00 -15.11 -6.83
C CYS A 305 14.24 -15.55 -5.38
N LEU A 306 14.55 -14.61 -4.49
CA LEU A 306 14.72 -14.89 -3.06
C LEU A 306 13.43 -15.42 -2.42
N ARG A 307 12.27 -14.83 -2.76
CA ARG A 307 10.96 -15.28 -2.22
C ARG A 307 10.47 -16.58 -2.85
N THR A 308 10.83 -16.87 -4.10
CA THR A 308 10.56 -18.17 -4.74
C THR A 308 11.62 -19.24 -4.44
N ARG A 309 12.68 -18.87 -3.70
CA ARG A 309 13.84 -19.70 -3.33
C ARG A 309 14.68 -20.20 -4.51
N GLU A 310 14.69 -19.46 -5.61
CA GLU A 310 15.72 -19.56 -6.66
C GLU A 310 16.99 -18.83 -6.15
N LEU A 311 17.64 -19.39 -5.12
CA LEU A 311 18.66 -18.68 -4.32
C LEU A 311 19.93 -18.32 -5.11
N ASP A 312 20.34 -19.19 -6.04
CA ASP A 312 21.50 -18.92 -6.90
C ASP A 312 21.22 -17.76 -7.88
N ASP A 313 20.02 -17.73 -8.46
CA ASP A 313 19.58 -16.64 -9.32
C ASP A 313 19.41 -15.34 -8.53
N ALA A 314 18.86 -15.42 -7.31
CA ALA A 314 18.77 -14.27 -6.41
C ALA A 314 20.15 -13.67 -6.14
N ALA A 315 21.12 -14.51 -5.75
CA ALA A 315 22.50 -14.07 -5.51
C ALA A 315 23.14 -13.48 -6.78
N SER A 316 22.92 -14.08 -7.95
CA SER A 316 23.40 -13.57 -9.23
C SER A 316 22.83 -12.17 -9.54
N TYR A 317 21.52 -11.98 -9.39
CA TYR A 317 20.86 -10.69 -9.60
C TYR A 317 21.36 -9.61 -8.64
N PHE A 318 21.45 -9.91 -7.34
CA PHE A 318 21.95 -8.95 -6.35
C PHE A 318 23.42 -8.59 -6.57
N GLN A 319 24.26 -9.56 -6.92
CA GLN A 319 25.67 -9.30 -7.22
C GLN A 319 25.82 -8.37 -8.44
N ARG A 320 25.05 -8.60 -9.50
CA ARG A 320 25.06 -7.73 -10.70
C ARG A 320 24.57 -6.32 -10.36
N ALA A 321 23.50 -6.21 -9.58
CA ALA A 321 22.99 -4.91 -9.12
C ALA A 321 24.04 -4.16 -8.26
N ALA A 322 24.67 -4.84 -7.30
CA ALA A 322 25.71 -4.26 -6.45
C ALA A 322 26.92 -3.78 -7.28
N THR A 323 27.41 -4.60 -8.22
CA THR A 323 28.49 -4.21 -9.13
C THR A 323 28.13 -2.97 -9.94
N GLY A 324 26.94 -2.93 -10.55
CA GLY A 324 26.52 -1.77 -11.34
C GLY A 324 26.32 -0.51 -10.50
N PHE A 325 25.79 -0.60 -9.27
CA PHE A 325 25.72 0.54 -8.37
C PHE A 325 27.11 1.03 -7.91
N SER A 326 28.07 0.11 -7.74
CA SER A 326 29.46 0.44 -7.45
C SER A 326 30.10 1.24 -8.58
N GLU A 327 29.90 0.81 -9.83
CA GLU A 327 30.37 1.53 -11.03
C GLU A 327 29.75 2.92 -11.18
N LEU A 328 28.52 3.11 -10.69
CA LEU A 328 27.81 4.39 -10.64
C LEU A 328 28.17 5.24 -9.42
N ALA A 329 29.04 4.74 -8.52
CA ALA A 329 29.36 5.36 -7.24
C ALA A 329 28.13 5.63 -6.35
N ASP A 330 27.09 4.80 -6.45
CA ASP A 330 25.92 4.85 -5.56
C ASP A 330 26.11 3.91 -4.37
N LEU A 331 26.87 4.41 -3.38
CA LEU A 331 27.23 3.63 -2.19
C LEU A 331 26.01 3.13 -1.40
N ARG A 332 24.90 3.89 -1.39
CA ARG A 332 23.70 3.49 -0.64
C ARG A 332 23.05 2.28 -1.30
N TRP A 333 22.82 2.33 -2.62
CA TRP A 333 22.19 1.25 -3.37
C TRP A 333 23.10 0.03 -3.53
N GLU A 334 24.41 0.23 -3.66
CA GLU A 334 25.40 -0.86 -3.59
C GLU A 334 25.26 -1.62 -2.27
N SER A 335 25.28 -0.90 -1.14
CA SER A 335 25.19 -1.51 0.20
C SER A 335 23.85 -2.21 0.46
N LEU A 336 22.77 -1.68 -0.11
CA LEU A 336 21.45 -2.32 -0.06
C LEU A 336 21.44 -3.63 -0.86
N ALA A 337 21.95 -3.62 -2.09
CA ALA A 337 22.05 -4.82 -2.92
C ALA A 337 22.97 -5.89 -2.28
N LEU A 338 24.07 -5.47 -1.64
CA LEU A 338 24.94 -6.35 -0.86
C LEU A 338 24.24 -6.95 0.38
N SER A 339 23.37 -6.19 1.05
CA SER A 339 22.55 -6.72 2.15
C SER A 339 21.62 -7.82 1.66
N ASN A 340 20.98 -7.62 0.50
CA ASN A 340 20.10 -8.63 -0.10
C ASN A 340 20.87 -9.87 -0.60
N LEU A 341 22.08 -9.67 -1.15
CA LEU A 341 22.98 -10.77 -1.50
C LEU A 341 23.36 -11.60 -0.25
N ALA A 342 23.65 -10.94 0.86
CA ALA A 342 23.93 -11.62 2.12
C ALA A 342 22.70 -12.39 2.64
N GLU A 343 21.48 -11.84 2.54
CA GLU A 343 20.24 -12.58 2.85
C GLU A 343 20.10 -13.84 2.00
N ALA A 344 20.34 -13.76 0.68
CA ALA A 344 20.32 -14.92 -0.21
C ALA A 344 21.34 -15.99 0.20
N HIS A 345 22.55 -15.58 0.63
CA HIS A 345 23.54 -16.51 1.17
C HIS A 345 23.13 -17.12 2.51
N LEU A 346 22.48 -16.39 3.41
CA LEU A 346 21.95 -16.95 4.66
C LEU A 346 20.83 -17.94 4.42
N GLU A 347 19.95 -17.64 3.48
CA GLU A 347 18.90 -18.56 3.05
C GLU A 347 19.46 -19.85 2.42
N ALA A 348 20.65 -19.76 1.81
CA ALA A 348 21.40 -20.88 1.24
C ALA A 348 22.39 -21.55 2.23
N ASP A 349 22.29 -21.24 3.53
CA ASP A 349 23.15 -21.78 4.61
C ASP A 349 24.65 -21.47 4.45
N ALA A 350 24.98 -20.34 3.80
CA ALA A 350 26.33 -19.87 3.57
C ALA A 350 26.71 -18.69 4.49
N ALA A 351 26.63 -18.90 5.82
CA ALA A 351 26.76 -17.84 6.83
C ALA A 351 28.11 -17.10 6.79
N GLU A 352 29.22 -17.79 6.53
CA GLU A 352 30.55 -17.16 6.43
C GLU A 352 30.64 -16.18 5.26
N ARG A 353 30.05 -16.53 4.10
CA ARG A 353 30.01 -15.64 2.93
C ARG A 353 29.16 -14.41 3.23
N ALA A 354 28.01 -14.60 3.87
CA ALA A 354 27.15 -13.49 4.28
C ALA A 354 27.87 -12.54 5.26
N LEU A 355 28.57 -13.08 6.27
CA LEU A 355 29.32 -12.26 7.22
C LEU A 355 30.42 -11.43 6.57
N ALA A 356 31.13 -11.98 5.58
CA ALA A 356 32.16 -11.26 4.84
C ALA A 356 31.58 -10.02 4.11
N ILE A 357 30.38 -10.16 3.55
CA ILE A 357 29.66 -9.07 2.87
C ILE A 357 29.10 -8.05 3.88
N LEU A 358 28.52 -8.52 4.99
CA LEU A 358 27.81 -7.69 5.96
C LEU A 358 28.73 -6.87 6.86
N SER A 359 29.93 -7.38 7.18
CA SER A 359 30.82 -6.77 8.18
C SER A 359 31.06 -5.26 8.02
N PRO A 360 31.28 -4.69 6.82
CA PRO A 360 31.46 -3.25 6.67
C PRO A 360 30.16 -2.43 6.65
N LEU A 361 29.00 -3.06 6.41
CA LEU A 361 27.77 -2.33 6.10
C LEU A 361 27.21 -1.48 7.25
N PRO A 362 27.24 -1.89 8.53
CA PRO A 362 26.77 -1.04 9.63
C PRO A 362 27.50 0.32 9.69
N GLU A 363 28.81 0.33 9.42
CA GLU A 363 29.61 1.58 9.38
C GLU A 363 29.32 2.41 8.12
N VAL A 364 29.05 1.76 6.99
CA VAL A 364 28.62 2.45 5.76
C VAL A 364 27.28 3.16 6.00
N PHE A 365 26.27 2.46 6.50
CA PHE A 365 24.95 3.04 6.75
C PHE A 365 24.96 4.08 7.88
N ALA A 366 25.84 3.93 8.88
CA ALA A 366 26.06 4.98 9.87
C ALA A 366 26.58 6.28 9.23
N ARG A 367 27.54 6.21 8.29
CA ARG A 367 28.04 7.39 7.56
C ARG A 367 27.00 8.01 6.64
N LEU A 368 26.07 7.20 6.13
CA LEU A 368 24.95 7.65 5.29
C LEU A 368 23.78 8.23 6.11
N ASN A 369 23.85 8.19 7.45
CA ASN A 369 22.73 8.51 8.34
C ASN A 369 21.45 7.73 7.98
N ASP A 370 21.59 6.44 7.68
CA ASP A 370 20.49 5.52 7.37
C ASP A 370 20.34 4.50 8.52
N PRO A 371 19.69 4.87 9.64
CA PRO A 371 19.57 3.99 10.81
C PRO A 371 18.75 2.74 10.48
N ALA A 372 17.72 2.84 9.64
CA ALA A 372 16.92 1.71 9.17
C ALA A 372 17.80 0.63 8.51
N MET A 373 18.64 1.01 7.54
CA MET A 373 19.52 0.05 6.88
C MET A 373 20.67 -0.43 7.77
N ARG A 374 21.17 0.42 8.67
CA ARG A 374 22.17 0.01 9.69
C ARG A 374 21.60 -1.08 10.60
N GLY A 375 20.38 -0.90 11.10
CA GLY A 375 19.68 -1.90 11.92
C GLY A 375 19.43 -3.19 11.14
N ASN A 376 19.04 -3.09 9.86
CA ASN A 376 18.87 -4.25 9.00
C ASN A 376 20.18 -5.06 8.81
N SER A 377 21.32 -4.37 8.62
CA SER A 377 22.62 -5.05 8.55
C SER A 377 22.98 -5.74 9.86
N LEU A 378 22.71 -5.12 11.02
CA LEU A 378 22.95 -5.74 12.32
C LEU A 378 22.06 -6.96 12.57
N TRP A 379 20.79 -6.91 12.15
CA TRP A 379 19.89 -8.06 12.19
C TRP A 379 20.41 -9.23 11.32
N LEU A 380 20.84 -8.97 10.08
CA LEU A 380 21.42 -9.99 9.20
C LEU A 380 22.72 -10.57 9.79
N ILE A 381 23.57 -9.74 10.42
CA ILE A 381 24.77 -10.20 11.13
C ILE A 381 24.39 -11.10 12.30
N ALA A 382 23.34 -10.78 13.06
CA ALA A 382 22.88 -11.60 14.17
C ALA A 382 22.46 -12.99 13.69
N TRP A 383 21.68 -13.05 12.60
CA TRP A 383 21.29 -14.32 11.97
C TRP A 383 22.52 -15.11 11.51
N ALA A 384 23.45 -14.47 10.80
CA ALA A 384 24.67 -15.12 10.34
C ALA A 384 25.52 -15.67 11.49
N ARG A 385 25.70 -14.89 12.57
CA ARG A 385 26.43 -15.31 13.77
C ARG A 385 25.74 -16.44 14.51
N ARG A 386 24.41 -16.45 14.57
CA ARG A 386 23.64 -17.56 15.15
C ARG A 386 23.86 -18.86 14.37
N LEU A 387 23.81 -18.82 13.04
CA LEU A 387 24.08 -20.00 12.21
C LEU A 387 25.52 -20.51 12.38
N SER A 388 26.49 -19.60 12.54
CA SER A 388 27.89 -19.96 12.81
C SER A 388 28.17 -20.37 14.27
N GLY A 389 27.18 -20.32 15.17
CA GLY A 389 27.31 -20.70 16.58
C GLY A 389 27.95 -19.65 17.50
N ASP A 390 28.26 -18.45 17.00
CA ASP A 390 28.80 -17.33 17.78
C ASP A 390 27.65 -16.55 18.44
N LEU A 391 27.01 -17.19 19.43
CA LEU A 391 25.78 -16.70 20.04
C LEU A 391 25.96 -15.39 20.83
N ALA A 392 27.17 -15.14 21.37
CA ALA A 392 27.47 -13.89 22.05
C ALA A 392 27.52 -12.71 21.07
N ALA A 393 28.17 -12.88 19.92
CA ALA A 393 28.16 -11.87 18.87
C ALA A 393 26.77 -11.69 18.26
N ALA A 394 26.01 -12.78 18.10
CA ALA A 394 24.63 -12.73 17.62
C ALA A 394 23.74 -11.89 18.56
N ALA A 395 23.84 -12.11 19.87
CA ALA A 395 23.10 -11.35 20.88
C ALA A 395 23.50 -9.86 20.88
N SER A 396 24.78 -9.55 20.73
CA SER A 396 25.25 -8.16 20.61
C SER A 396 24.66 -7.47 19.38
N ALA A 397 24.71 -8.12 18.22
CA ALA A 397 24.22 -7.56 16.97
C ALA A 397 22.70 -7.34 17.00
N ILE A 398 21.91 -8.31 17.48
CA ILE A 398 20.45 -8.15 17.51
C ILE A 398 19.99 -7.09 18.51
N ASN A 399 20.66 -6.96 19.66
CA ASN A 399 20.38 -5.89 20.61
C ASN A 399 20.72 -4.51 20.02
N GLY A 400 21.79 -4.41 19.23
CA GLY A 400 22.12 -3.19 18.50
C GLY A 400 21.06 -2.82 17.46
N ALA A 401 20.51 -3.80 16.73
CA ALA A 401 19.41 -3.58 15.80
C ALA A 401 18.13 -3.11 16.54
N LEU A 402 17.74 -3.80 17.62
CA LEU A 402 16.57 -3.44 18.40
C LEU A 402 16.68 -2.06 19.06
N GLY A 403 17.87 -1.69 19.55
CA GLY A 403 18.11 -0.34 20.08
C GLY A 403 17.89 0.76 19.04
N ILE A 404 18.31 0.53 17.78
CA ILE A 404 18.04 1.46 16.68
C ILE A 404 16.53 1.56 16.41
N ALA A 405 15.81 0.43 16.36
CA ALA A 405 14.37 0.44 16.13
C ALA A 405 13.61 1.18 17.26
N GLU A 406 14.05 1.05 18.51
CA GLU A 406 13.48 1.74 19.65
C GLU A 406 13.74 3.26 19.58
N GLU A 407 14.98 3.67 19.29
CA GLU A 407 15.38 5.08 19.13
C GLU A 407 14.60 5.76 18.00
N ASP A 408 14.36 5.06 16.89
CA ASP A 408 13.62 5.55 15.73
C ASP A 408 12.08 5.43 15.90
N GLY A 409 11.61 4.74 16.95
CA GLY A 409 10.20 4.43 17.14
C GLY A 409 9.61 3.52 16.04
N ASN A 410 10.44 2.74 15.35
CA ASN A 410 10.04 1.89 14.23
C ASN A 410 9.52 0.53 14.72
N ARG A 411 8.26 0.52 15.16
CA ARG A 411 7.57 -0.69 15.68
C ARG A 411 7.51 -1.84 14.67
N MET A 412 7.57 -1.54 13.37
CA MET A 412 7.57 -2.55 12.31
C MET A 412 8.89 -3.33 12.24
N GLN A 413 10.01 -2.62 12.29
CA GLN A 413 11.33 -3.25 12.37
C GLN A 413 11.54 -3.93 13.72
N GLU A 414 11.12 -3.31 14.82
CA GLU A 414 11.18 -3.89 16.17
C GLU A 414 10.49 -5.25 16.19
N GLY A 415 9.21 -5.33 15.80
CA GLY A 415 8.46 -6.58 15.80
C GLY A 415 9.06 -7.64 14.89
N PHE A 416 9.75 -7.26 13.80
CA PHE A 416 10.37 -8.22 12.90
C PHE A 416 11.69 -8.75 13.47
N TRP A 417 12.53 -7.88 14.01
CA TRP A 417 13.82 -8.24 14.57
C TRP A 417 13.71 -8.98 15.91
N GLN A 418 12.61 -8.78 16.66
CA GLN A 418 12.29 -9.58 17.85
C GLN A 418 12.16 -11.08 17.54
N ILE A 419 11.77 -11.47 16.32
CA ILE A 419 11.74 -12.89 15.90
C ILE A 419 13.16 -13.47 15.90
N GLU A 420 14.14 -12.73 15.39
CA GLU A 420 15.52 -13.18 15.39
C GLU A 420 16.14 -13.12 16.80
N ALA A 421 15.77 -12.13 17.62
CA ALA A 421 16.17 -12.09 19.03
C ALA A 421 15.68 -13.33 19.79
N ALA A 422 14.43 -13.75 19.55
CA ALA A 422 13.90 -14.99 20.10
C ALA A 422 14.74 -16.21 19.70
N ARG A 423 15.09 -16.32 18.41
CA ARG A 423 15.94 -17.42 17.89
C ARG A 423 17.34 -17.42 18.48
N VAL A 424 17.95 -16.25 18.68
CA VAL A 424 19.26 -16.09 19.33
C VAL A 424 19.20 -16.53 20.80
N HIS A 425 18.16 -16.12 21.53
CA HIS A 425 17.96 -16.54 22.91
C HIS A 425 17.66 -18.02 23.04
N LEU A 426 16.83 -18.58 22.15
CA LEU A 426 16.55 -20.01 22.07
C LEU A 426 17.83 -20.82 21.85
N ALA A 427 18.65 -20.43 20.87
CA ALA A 427 19.93 -21.09 20.59
C ALA A 427 20.91 -21.00 21.78
N SER A 428 20.81 -19.95 22.59
CA SER A 428 21.63 -19.74 23.80
C SER A 428 21.08 -20.46 25.04
N GLY A 429 19.91 -21.12 24.93
CA GLY A 429 19.23 -21.75 26.06
C GLY A 429 18.53 -20.78 27.03
N ALA A 430 18.43 -19.50 26.69
CA ALA A 430 17.75 -18.49 27.49
C ALA A 430 16.24 -18.48 27.17
N LEU A 431 15.55 -19.56 27.54
CA LEU A 431 14.18 -19.85 27.09
C LEU A 431 13.16 -18.81 27.54
N GLU A 432 13.30 -18.25 28.74
CA GLU A 432 12.40 -17.19 29.23
C GLU A 432 12.50 -15.93 28.37
N LYS A 433 13.73 -15.51 28.03
CA LYS A 433 13.96 -14.35 27.15
C LYS A 433 13.46 -14.61 25.74
N ALA A 434 13.65 -15.84 25.24
CA ALA A 434 13.13 -16.23 23.93
C ALA A 434 11.60 -16.10 23.88
N MET A 435 10.91 -16.52 24.94
CA MET A 435 9.46 -16.39 25.08
C MET A 435 9.01 -14.91 25.14
N GLU A 436 9.70 -14.07 25.91
CA GLU A 436 9.42 -12.62 25.95
C GLU A 436 9.51 -11.98 24.56
N CYS A 437 10.59 -12.26 23.82
CA CYS A 437 10.76 -11.79 22.44
C CYS A 437 9.64 -12.30 21.51
N CYS A 438 9.24 -13.57 21.63
CA CYS A 438 8.15 -14.14 20.83
C CYS A 438 6.81 -13.41 21.06
N VAL A 439 6.47 -13.14 22.32
CA VAL A 439 5.23 -12.44 22.69
C VAL A 439 5.23 -11.01 22.16
N VAL A 440 6.35 -10.30 22.30
CA VAL A 440 6.50 -8.94 21.76
C VAL A 440 6.37 -8.96 20.23
N ALA A 441 7.09 -9.86 19.55
CA ALA A 441 7.03 -10.00 18.10
C ALA A 441 5.60 -10.28 17.61
N ALA A 442 4.92 -11.29 18.15
CA ALA A 442 3.56 -11.65 17.74
C ALA A 442 2.56 -10.51 17.97
N SER A 443 2.66 -9.81 19.11
CA SER A 443 1.80 -8.66 19.44
C SER A 443 1.99 -7.51 18.45
N LEU A 444 3.25 -7.14 18.16
CA LEU A 444 3.57 -6.06 17.22
C LEU A 444 3.12 -6.41 15.80
N GLN A 445 3.42 -7.62 15.31
CA GLN A 445 3.03 -8.04 13.96
C GLN A 445 1.51 -8.11 13.79
N ARG A 446 0.77 -8.54 14.83
CA ARG A 446 -0.69 -8.51 14.83
C ARG A 446 -1.24 -7.08 14.75
N GLN A 447 -0.66 -6.14 15.50
CA GLN A 447 -1.07 -4.73 15.46
C GLN A 447 -0.82 -4.09 14.09
N ILE A 448 0.25 -4.51 13.41
CA ILE A 448 0.61 -4.06 12.06
C ILE A 448 -0.24 -4.75 10.99
N GLY A 449 -0.76 -5.95 11.27
CA GLY A 449 -1.50 -6.77 10.31
C GLY A 449 -0.61 -7.64 9.41
N ASP A 450 0.69 -7.80 9.74
CA ASP A 450 1.59 -8.70 9.01
C ASP A 450 1.39 -10.15 9.47
N THR A 451 0.40 -10.81 8.87
CA THR A 451 0.01 -12.19 9.19
C THR A 451 1.18 -13.18 9.00
N SER A 452 2.04 -12.94 8.01
CA SER A 452 3.16 -13.82 7.71
C SER A 452 4.21 -13.78 8.82
N ARG A 453 4.54 -12.59 9.32
CA ARG A 453 5.52 -12.43 10.41
C ARG A 453 4.93 -12.78 11.77
N GLU A 454 3.63 -12.56 12.00
CA GLU A 454 2.94 -13.07 13.19
C GLU A 454 3.05 -14.60 13.25
N ALA A 455 2.81 -15.29 12.14
CA ALA A 455 2.96 -16.74 12.06
C ALA A 455 4.39 -17.20 12.35
N MET A 456 5.42 -16.51 11.88
CA MET A 456 6.82 -16.81 12.21
C MET A 456 7.13 -16.65 13.71
N ALA A 457 6.56 -15.64 14.37
CA ALA A 457 6.72 -15.47 15.83
C ALA A 457 6.02 -16.58 16.63
N LEU A 458 4.85 -17.02 16.18
CA LEU A 458 4.13 -18.15 16.75
C LEU A 458 4.88 -19.47 16.53
N ASP A 459 5.47 -19.68 15.35
CA ASP A 459 6.30 -20.86 15.08
C ASP A 459 7.52 -20.90 16.02
N CYS A 460 8.18 -19.76 16.22
CA CYS A 460 9.28 -19.65 17.20
C CYS A 460 8.81 -19.89 18.64
N THR A 461 7.58 -19.47 18.99
CA THR A 461 6.97 -19.80 20.29
C THR A 461 6.84 -21.32 20.46
N GLY A 462 6.43 -22.02 19.40
CA GLY A 462 6.41 -23.48 19.35
C GLY A 462 7.81 -24.09 19.59
N GLU A 463 8.84 -23.58 18.92
CA GLU A 463 10.23 -24.05 19.11
C GLU A 463 10.70 -23.88 20.57
N VAL A 464 10.33 -22.78 21.24
CA VAL A 464 10.63 -22.58 22.67
C VAL A 464 9.90 -23.61 23.54
N HIS A 465 8.63 -23.92 23.25
CA HIS A 465 7.90 -24.98 23.96
C HIS A 465 8.47 -26.37 23.70
N GLN A 466 8.97 -26.67 22.49
CA GLN A 466 9.68 -27.93 22.20
C GLN A 466 10.95 -28.04 23.05
N ALA A 467 11.73 -26.97 23.17
CA ALA A 467 12.92 -26.94 24.03
C ALA A 467 12.59 -27.17 25.51
N LEU A 468 11.41 -26.71 25.96
CA LEU A 468 10.86 -26.98 27.30
C LEU A 468 10.25 -28.38 27.45
N ARG A 469 10.17 -29.18 26.37
CA ARG A 469 9.51 -30.50 26.33
C ARG A 469 7.99 -30.45 26.53
N ASN A 470 7.38 -29.30 26.28
CA ASN A 470 5.92 -29.08 26.31
C ASN A 470 5.35 -29.31 24.90
N PHE A 471 5.35 -30.58 24.46
CA PHE A 471 5.07 -30.93 23.07
C PHE A 471 3.62 -30.65 22.64
N GLU A 472 2.65 -30.77 23.55
CA GLU A 472 1.25 -30.41 23.27
C GLU A 472 1.09 -28.91 22.96
N GLU A 473 1.66 -28.04 23.79
CA GLU A 473 1.65 -26.59 23.57
C GLU A 473 2.42 -26.22 22.31
N ALA A 474 3.59 -26.82 22.09
CA ALA A 474 4.39 -26.60 20.89
C ALA A 474 3.60 -26.94 19.61
N ALA A 475 2.96 -28.12 19.59
CA ALA A 475 2.14 -28.56 18.47
C ALA A 475 0.99 -27.57 18.16
N ALA A 476 0.36 -27.01 19.20
CA ALA A 476 -0.69 -26.02 19.02
C ALA A 476 -0.19 -24.73 18.33
N PHE A 477 0.99 -24.24 18.73
CA PHE A 477 1.61 -23.06 18.11
C PHE A 477 2.06 -23.31 16.67
N HIS A 478 2.74 -24.42 16.40
CA HIS A 478 3.16 -24.78 15.03
C HIS A 478 1.95 -24.97 14.10
N LEU A 479 0.87 -25.59 14.59
CA LEU A 479 -0.35 -25.75 13.82
C LEU A 479 -1.04 -24.40 13.54
N GLN A 480 -1.00 -23.46 14.47
CA GLN A 480 -1.50 -22.10 14.24
C GLN A 480 -0.67 -21.38 13.18
N ALA A 481 0.66 -21.41 13.30
CA ALA A 481 1.57 -20.83 12.31
C ALA A 481 1.37 -21.45 10.92
N LEU A 482 1.26 -22.79 10.84
CA LEU A 482 0.97 -23.51 9.59
C LEU A 482 -0.30 -23.00 8.92
N ARG A 483 -1.42 -22.92 9.65
CA ARG A 483 -2.69 -22.43 9.08
C ARG A 483 -2.58 -21.01 8.56
N MET A 484 -1.83 -20.16 9.25
CA MET A 484 -1.62 -18.77 8.84
C MET A 484 -0.75 -18.69 7.58
N HIS A 485 0.34 -19.47 7.50
CA HIS A 485 1.17 -19.57 6.30
C HIS A 485 0.39 -20.09 5.09
N GLU A 486 -0.48 -21.08 5.29
CA GLU A 486 -1.36 -21.59 4.24
C GLU A 486 -2.40 -20.58 3.77
N ALA A 487 -2.99 -19.81 4.70
CA ALA A 487 -3.94 -18.76 4.37
C ALA A 487 -3.31 -17.66 3.49
N VAL A 488 -2.01 -17.37 3.67
CA VAL A 488 -1.27 -16.40 2.84
C VAL A 488 -0.53 -17.05 1.66
N GLY A 489 -0.63 -18.37 1.47
CA GLY A 489 -0.02 -19.11 0.37
C GLY A 489 1.50 -19.32 0.47
N ASP A 490 2.12 -19.13 1.64
CA ASP A 490 3.56 -19.30 1.83
C ASP A 490 3.92 -20.78 2.07
N LYS A 491 4.08 -21.53 0.98
CA LYS A 491 4.34 -22.98 1.01
C LYS A 491 5.64 -23.34 1.73
N TRP A 492 6.66 -22.48 1.62
CA TRP A 492 7.96 -22.74 2.25
C TRP A 492 7.84 -22.66 3.78
N LEU A 493 7.30 -21.56 4.31
CA LEU A 493 7.13 -21.41 5.75
C LEU A 493 6.10 -22.39 6.32
N ALA A 494 5.06 -22.72 5.56
CA ALA A 494 4.13 -23.80 5.91
C ALA A 494 4.86 -25.14 6.07
N ALA A 495 5.77 -25.49 5.16
CA ALA A 495 6.55 -26.72 5.26
C ALA A 495 7.49 -26.74 6.49
N LEU A 496 8.08 -25.58 6.86
CA LEU A 496 8.91 -25.48 8.07
C LEU A 496 8.10 -25.65 9.35
N ALA A 497 6.96 -24.97 9.48
CA ALA A 497 6.05 -25.15 10.62
C ALA A 497 5.53 -26.59 10.72
N LEU A 498 5.24 -27.22 9.56
CA LEU A 498 4.82 -28.62 9.49
C LEU A 498 5.93 -29.59 9.92
N ARG A 499 7.19 -29.29 9.60
CA ARG A 499 8.34 -30.06 10.10
C ARG A 499 8.40 -30.00 11.63
N ASN A 500 8.31 -28.81 12.21
CA ASN A 500 8.33 -28.65 13.66
C ASN A 500 7.14 -29.36 14.34
N LEU A 501 5.96 -29.31 13.71
CA LEU A 501 4.78 -30.05 14.18
C LEU A 501 4.99 -31.57 14.14
N VAL A 502 5.60 -32.09 13.07
CA VAL A 502 5.96 -33.51 12.97
C VAL A 502 6.89 -33.93 14.11
N ASP A 503 7.91 -33.13 14.42
CA ASP A 503 8.81 -33.37 15.55
C ASP A 503 8.06 -33.39 16.89
N CYS A 504 7.02 -32.55 17.06
CA CYS A 504 6.15 -32.59 18.24
C CYS A 504 5.34 -33.88 18.33
N GLU A 505 4.69 -34.31 17.24
CA GLU A 505 3.88 -35.53 17.24
C GLU A 505 4.73 -36.78 17.54
N ILE A 506 5.99 -36.81 17.09
CA ILE A 506 6.95 -37.85 17.49
C ILE A 506 7.23 -37.77 18.99
N GLY A 507 7.49 -36.57 19.53
CA GLY A 507 7.68 -36.33 20.97
C GLY A 507 6.50 -36.78 21.83
N LEU A 508 5.28 -36.68 21.30
CA LEU A 508 4.02 -37.13 21.92
C LEU A 508 3.76 -38.64 21.80
N GLY A 509 4.60 -39.38 21.06
CA GLY A 509 4.35 -40.79 20.78
C GLY A 509 3.19 -41.05 19.83
N ARG A 510 2.93 -40.11 18.89
CA ARG A 510 1.86 -40.15 17.88
C ARG A 510 2.43 -40.30 16.45
N PRO A 511 3.06 -41.45 16.14
CA PRO A 511 3.77 -41.64 14.87
C PRO A 511 2.82 -41.74 13.66
N VAL A 512 1.55 -42.09 13.85
CA VAL A 512 0.57 -42.16 12.74
C VAL A 512 0.26 -40.76 12.24
N GLU A 513 0.01 -39.84 13.16
CA GLU A 513 -0.22 -38.42 12.91
C GLU A 513 1.01 -37.78 12.28
N ALA A 514 2.20 -38.02 12.86
CA ALA A 514 3.48 -37.54 12.32
C ALA A 514 3.69 -37.92 10.85
N ARG A 515 3.34 -39.17 10.46
CA ARG A 515 3.45 -39.64 9.07
C ARG A 515 2.49 -38.97 8.13
N SER A 516 1.23 -38.80 8.54
CA SER A 516 0.24 -38.10 7.73
C SER A 516 0.68 -36.65 7.46
N LEU A 517 1.28 -36.00 8.46
CA LEU A 517 1.82 -34.65 8.33
C LEU A 517 3.09 -34.62 7.45
N ALA A 518 3.97 -35.62 7.56
CA ALA A 518 5.17 -35.71 6.74
C ALA A 518 4.87 -35.82 5.23
N VAL A 519 3.85 -36.58 4.84
CA VAL A 519 3.40 -36.67 3.44
C VAL A 519 2.99 -35.30 2.89
N ARG A 520 2.20 -34.55 3.67
CA ARG A 520 1.80 -33.18 3.31
C ARG A 520 3.00 -32.23 3.23
N GLY A 521 4.03 -32.43 4.07
CA GLY A 521 5.29 -31.68 4.00
C GLY A 521 6.05 -31.90 2.70
N LEU A 522 6.07 -33.13 2.18
CA LEU A 522 6.67 -33.44 0.88
C LEU A 522 5.92 -32.77 -0.27
N GLU A 523 4.59 -32.71 -0.23
CA GLU A 523 3.78 -32.02 -1.24
C GLU A 523 4.07 -30.52 -1.27
N LEU A 524 4.18 -29.87 -0.10
CA LEU A 524 4.53 -28.44 -0.02
C LEU A 524 5.94 -28.17 -0.55
N LEU A 525 6.89 -29.09 -0.33
CA LEU A 525 8.28 -28.95 -0.74
C LEU A 525 8.57 -29.34 -2.20
N ALA A 526 7.59 -29.87 -2.93
CA ALA A 526 7.80 -30.41 -4.28
C ALA A 526 8.41 -29.40 -5.27
N ALA A 527 8.09 -28.11 -5.13
CA ALA A 527 8.56 -27.05 -6.01
C ALA A 527 9.92 -26.44 -5.62
N PHE A 528 10.50 -26.80 -4.47
CA PHE A 528 11.71 -26.16 -3.94
C PHE A 528 12.93 -27.05 -4.14
N THR A 529 13.98 -26.56 -4.80
CA THR A 529 15.16 -27.37 -5.12
C THR A 529 16.39 -27.04 -4.30
N ASP A 530 16.32 -26.04 -3.42
CA ASP A 530 17.46 -25.60 -2.61
C ASP A 530 17.88 -26.62 -1.53
N LEU A 531 19.07 -26.41 -0.96
CA LEU A 531 19.69 -27.32 0.02
C LEU A 531 18.81 -27.55 1.25
N ARG A 532 18.21 -26.49 1.81
CA ARG A 532 17.36 -26.59 3.01
C ARG A 532 16.06 -27.31 2.69
N ALA A 533 15.52 -27.12 1.48
CA ALA A 533 14.37 -27.90 1.00
C ALA A 533 14.72 -29.40 0.87
N ALA A 534 15.91 -29.72 0.37
CA ALA A 534 16.38 -31.10 0.31
C ALA A 534 16.55 -31.73 1.71
N GLU A 535 17.06 -30.97 2.68
CA GLU A 535 17.16 -31.40 4.08
C GLU A 535 15.81 -31.66 4.72
N ALA A 536 14.87 -30.73 4.57
CA ALA A 536 13.52 -30.88 5.10
C ALA A 536 12.78 -32.07 4.44
N ARG A 537 12.97 -32.30 3.13
CA ARG A 537 12.45 -33.50 2.45
C ARG A 537 13.00 -34.79 3.04
N ARG A 538 14.32 -34.89 3.23
CA ARG A 538 14.94 -36.09 3.84
C ARG A 538 14.36 -36.38 5.23
N HIS A 539 14.11 -35.34 6.01
CA HIS A 539 13.46 -35.48 7.31
C HIS A 539 12.05 -36.09 7.17
N PHE A 540 11.20 -35.55 6.28
CA PHE A 540 9.86 -36.09 6.04
C PHE A 540 9.88 -37.51 5.43
N GLU A 541 10.76 -37.79 4.47
CA GLU A 541 10.93 -39.11 3.85
C GLU A 541 11.28 -40.19 4.88
N SER A 542 12.16 -39.86 5.84
CA SER A 542 12.57 -40.80 6.89
C SER A 542 11.40 -41.29 7.76
N LEU A 543 10.35 -40.48 7.88
CA LEU A 543 9.16 -40.78 8.67
C LEU A 543 8.06 -41.41 7.83
N ALA A 544 7.85 -40.93 6.60
CA ALA A 544 6.84 -41.45 5.69
C ALA A 544 7.12 -42.91 5.25
N ALA A 545 8.38 -43.35 5.29
CA ALA A 545 8.78 -44.71 4.92
C ALA A 545 8.63 -45.76 6.04
N THR A 546 8.45 -45.34 7.29
CA THR A 546 8.25 -46.21 8.48
C THR A 546 6.79 -46.41 8.81
#